data_AF-A0A960FY91-F1
#
_entry.id   AF-A0A960FY91-F1
#
_cell.length_a   1.000
_cell.length_b   1.000
_cell.length_c   1.000
_cell.angle_alpha   90.00
_cell.angle_beta   90.00
_cell.angle_gamma   90.00
#
_symmetry.space_group_name_H-M   'P 1'
#
loop_
_entity.id
_entity.type
_entity.pdbx_description
1 polymer ?
#
loop_
_entity_poly.entity_id
_entity_poly.type
_entity_poly.pdbx_seq_one_letter_code
_entity_poly.pdbx_strand_id
1 'polypeptide(L)'
;MTARRVALVMAGAFAVYAVLVAWRGWDFIMTGEPVAIGLGLAVLLLPLLAGWLVWREVSFGFHMQELGERIEMADERSMEERIAAAQADPNDWQAWYWAGVSLLEAGDKKQARAALEHAWDVRNG
;
A
#
# COMPACT_ATOMS: atom_id res chain seq x y z
N MET A 1 6.57 -15.52 -15.38
CA MET A 1 7.29 -15.39 -14.10
C MET A 1 6.31 -14.77 -13.11
N THR A 2 5.81 -15.51 -12.11
CA THR A 2 4.83 -14.99 -11.14
C THR A 2 5.47 -13.87 -10.30
N ALA A 3 4.75 -12.77 -10.07
CA ALA A 3 5.25 -11.59 -9.35
C ALA A 3 5.97 -11.93 -8.03
N ARG A 4 5.51 -12.98 -7.35
CA ARG A 4 6.14 -13.56 -6.15
C ARG A 4 7.60 -14.00 -6.35
N ARG A 5 7.93 -14.64 -7.47
CA ARG A 5 9.31 -15.06 -7.78
C ARG A 5 10.21 -13.86 -7.99
N VAL A 6 9.71 -12.84 -8.69
CA VAL A 6 10.44 -11.58 -8.89
C VAL A 6 10.70 -10.89 -7.55
N ALA A 7 9.68 -10.79 -6.69
CA ALA A 7 9.81 -10.21 -5.36
C ALA A 7 10.84 -10.95 -4.49
N LEU A 8 10.84 -12.29 -4.50
CA LEU A 8 11.83 -13.09 -3.76
C LEU A 8 13.25 -12.87 -4.28
N VAL A 9 13.44 -12.79 -5.61
CA VAL A 9 14.73 -12.49 -6.21
C VAL A 9 15.21 -11.10 -5.81
N MET A 10 14.34 -10.09 -5.85
CA MET A 10 14.67 -8.72 -5.45
C MET A 10 14.99 -8.62 -3.96
N ALA A 11 14.22 -9.30 -3.10
CA ALA A 11 14.47 -9.34 -1.66
C ALA A 11 15.81 -10.03 -1.35
N GLY A 12 16.12 -11.12 -2.04
CA GLY A 12 17.41 -11.80 -1.93
C GLY A 12 18.58 -10.92 -2.39
N ALA A 13 18.44 -10.27 -3.54
CA ALA A 13 19.44 -9.34 -4.04
C ALA A 13 19.67 -8.16 -3.08
N PHE A 14 18.60 -7.60 -2.52
CA PHE A 14 18.68 -6.56 -1.50
C PHE A 14 19.39 -7.06 -0.24
N ALA A 15 19.07 -8.25 0.26
CA ALA A 15 19.71 -8.82 1.44
C ALA A 15 21.21 -9.01 1.23
N VAL A 16 21.61 -9.56 0.08
CA VAL A 16 23.03 -9.68 -0.30
C VAL A 16 23.70 -8.31 -0.36
N TYR A 17 23.08 -7.33 -1.01
CA TYR A 17 23.60 -5.97 -1.08
C TYR A 17 23.77 -5.35 0.33
N ALA A 18 22.76 -5.48 1.19
CA ALA A 18 22.81 -4.96 2.55
C ALA A 18 23.95 -5.60 3.37
N VAL A 19 24.18 -6.91 3.22
CA VAL A 19 25.31 -7.61 3.86
C VAL A 19 26.65 -7.12 3.33
N LEU A 20 26.80 -6.95 2.01
CA LEU A 20 28.04 -6.44 1.41
C LEU A 20 28.35 -5.01 1.88
N VAL A 21 27.33 -4.16 1.94
CA VAL A 21 27.46 -2.79 2.45
C VAL A 21 27.79 -2.80 3.95
N ALA A 22 27.16 -3.68 4.73
CA ALA A 22 27.43 -3.83 6.14
C ALA A 22 28.89 -4.23 6.40
N TRP A 23 29.37 -5.22 5.66
CA TRP A 23 30.75 -5.65 5.72
C TRP A 23 31.72 -4.52 5.34
N ARG A 24 31.44 -3.78 4.25
CA ARG A 24 32.30 -2.66 3.85
C ARG A 24 32.33 -1.52 4.85
N GLY A 25 31.17 -1.17 5.42
CA GLY A 25 31.07 -0.11 6.44
C GLY A 25 31.83 -0.50 7.71
N TRP A 26 31.80 -1.79 8.07
CA TRP A 26 32.57 -2.34 9.17
C TRP A 26 34.08 -2.18 8.98
N ASP A 27 34.59 -2.49 7.78
CA ASP A 27 36.01 -2.32 7.45
C ASP A 27 36.44 -0.86 7.61
N PHE A 28 35.60 0.09 7.20
CA PHE A 28 35.86 1.52 7.34
C PHE A 28 35.86 2.00 8.79
N ILE A 29 35.06 1.38 9.66
CA ILE A 29 35.01 1.73 11.09
C ILE A 29 36.28 1.22 11.81
N MET A 30 36.81 0.07 11.39
CA MET A 30 37.99 -0.56 12.00
C MET A 30 39.34 0.09 11.61
N THR A 31 39.36 1.03 10.65
CA THR A 31 40.60 1.69 10.21
C THR A 31 41.17 2.66 11.26
N GLY A 32 40.35 3.14 12.20
CA GLY A 32 40.73 4.13 13.21
C GLY A 32 40.84 5.57 12.68
N GLU A 33 40.61 5.80 11.39
CA GLU A 33 40.58 7.15 10.82
C GLU A 33 39.20 7.81 11.07
N PRO A 34 39.13 9.02 11.68
CA PRO A 34 37.85 9.66 12.01
C PRO A 34 36.93 9.87 10.80
N VAL A 35 37.50 10.21 9.63
CA VAL A 35 36.74 10.44 8.40
C VAL A 35 36.16 9.12 7.86
N ALA A 36 36.94 8.05 7.88
CA ALA A 36 36.50 6.72 7.45
C ALA A 36 35.35 6.19 8.33
N ILE A 37 35.43 6.39 9.66
CA ILE A 37 34.37 6.03 10.60
C ILE A 37 33.07 6.78 10.26
N GLY A 38 33.14 8.09 10.01
CA GLY A 38 31.98 8.89 9.63
C GLY A 38 31.32 8.41 8.34
N LEU A 39 32.11 8.09 7.32
CA LEU A 39 31.62 7.54 6.06
C LEU A 39 31.04 6.13 6.23
N GLY A 40 31.67 5.27 7.03
CA GLY A 40 31.18 3.94 7.34
C GLY A 40 29.79 3.99 7.99
N LEU A 41 29.61 4.87 8.98
CA LEU A 41 28.31 5.08 9.63
C LEU A 41 27.25 5.61 8.63
N ALA A 42 27.59 6.60 7.82
CA ALA A 42 26.67 7.14 6.81
C ALA A 42 26.22 6.06 5.81
N VAL A 43 27.15 5.22 5.38
CA VAL A 43 26.88 4.10 4.46
C VAL A 43 26.03 3.02 5.12
N LEU A 44 26.25 2.71 6.41
CA LEU A 44 25.46 1.73 7.16
C LEU A 44 24.02 2.19 7.44
N LEU A 45 23.78 3.50 7.53
CA LEU A 45 22.42 4.02 7.70
C LEU A 45 21.53 3.74 6.48
N LEU A 46 22.09 3.72 5.26
CA LEU A 46 21.32 3.48 4.04
C LEU A 46 20.60 2.12 3.99
N PRO A 47 21.26 0.96 4.18
CA PRO A 47 20.58 -0.34 4.18
C PRO A 47 19.60 -0.48 5.35
N LEU A 48 19.89 0.13 6.50
CA LEU A 48 18.97 0.15 7.64
C LEU A 48 17.68 0.91 7.29
N LEU A 49 17.82 2.11 6.71
CA LEU A 49 16.68 2.91 6.26
C LEU A 49 15.90 2.21 5.14
N ALA A 50 16.60 1.60 4.17
CA ALA A 50 15.96 0.87 3.09
C ALA A 50 15.18 -0.34 3.61
N GLY A 51 15.78 -1.13 4.51
CA GLY A 51 15.11 -2.28 5.13
C GLY A 51 13.88 -1.83 5.94
N TRP A 52 14.02 -0.74 6.71
CA TRP A 52 12.91 -0.15 7.45
C TRP A 52 11.80 0.37 6.53
N LEU A 53 12.14 1.01 5.41
CA LEU A 53 11.17 1.51 4.44
C LEU A 53 10.37 0.39 3.78
N VAL A 54 11.05 -0.69 3.37
CA VAL A 54 10.41 -1.88 2.80
C VAL A 54 9.48 -2.53 3.82
N TRP A 55 9.94 -2.68 5.07
CA TRP A 55 9.10 -3.19 6.16
C TRP A 55 7.86 -2.33 6.37
N ARG A 56 8.02 -1.00 6.40
CA ARG A 56 6.91 -0.05 6.58
C ARG A 56 5.89 -0.16 5.46
N GLU A 57 6.34 -0.25 4.21
CA GLU A 57 5.48 -0.36 3.04
C GLU A 57 4.67 -1.66 3.05
N VAL A 58 5.34 -2.78 3.31
CA VAL A 58 4.70 -4.10 3.37
C VAL A 58 3.70 -4.16 4.53
N SER A 59 4.09 -3.65 5.70
CA SER A 59 3.20 -3.58 6.87
C SER A 59 1.98 -2.71 6.61
N PHE A 60 2.15 -1.57 5.94
CA PHE A 60 1.04 -0.70 5.54
C PHE A 60 0.06 -1.42 4.62
N GLY A 61 0.56 -2.19 3.65
CA GLY A 61 -0.28 -3.00 2.77
C GLY A 61 -1.17 -3.98 3.53
N PHE A 62 -0.64 -4.66 4.55
CA PHE A 62 -1.44 -5.56 5.39
C PHE A 62 -2.46 -4.82 6.26
N HIS A 63 -2.09 -3.70 6.89
CA HIS A 63 -3.03 -2.89 7.69
C HIS A 63 -4.17 -2.31 6.83
N MET A 64 -3.88 -1.96 5.57
CA MET A 64 -4.91 -1.50 4.63
C MET A 64 -5.90 -2.60 4.26
N GLN A 65 -5.45 -3.86 4.18
CA GLN A 65 -6.35 -5.00 3.93
C GLN A 65 -7.32 -5.19 5.11
N GLU A 66 -6.81 -5.14 6.34
CA GLU A 66 -7.64 -5.24 7.54
C GLU A 66 -8.66 -4.09 7.63
N LEU A 67 -8.24 -2.86 7.27
CA LEU A 67 -9.16 -1.73 7.23
C LEU A 67 -10.22 -1.88 6.14
N GLY A 68 -9.85 -2.40 4.96
CA GLY A 68 -10.78 -2.72 3.87
C GLY A 68 -11.82 -3.75 4.28
N GLU A 69 -11.41 -4.83 4.95
CA GLU A 69 -12.31 -5.87 5.45
C GLU A 69 -13.29 -5.33 6.50
N ARG A 70 -12.81 -4.46 7.40
CA ARG A 70 -13.70 -3.79 8.37
C ARG A 70 -14.68 -2.81 7.73
N ILE A 71 -14.31 -2.19 6.61
CA ILE A 71 -15.19 -1.33 5.83
C ILE A 71 -16.25 -2.19 5.13
N GLU A 72 -15.86 -3.30 4.49
CA GLU A 72 -16.79 -4.22 3.83
C GLU A 72 -17.85 -4.77 4.78
N MET A 73 -17.48 -5.07 6.03
CA MET A 73 -18.41 -5.44 7.10
C MET A 73 -19.40 -4.35 7.50
N ALA A 74 -19.12 -3.06 7.22
CA ALA A 74 -20.01 -1.97 7.57
C ALA A 74 -21.25 -1.91 6.66
N ASP A 75 -21.21 -2.56 5.49
CA ASP A 75 -22.33 -2.62 4.56
C ASP A 75 -22.49 -4.05 4.01
N GLU A 76 -23.29 -4.88 4.69
CA GLU A 76 -23.49 -6.30 4.34
C GLU A 76 -24.41 -6.52 3.13
N ARG A 77 -24.91 -5.45 2.49
CA ARG A 77 -25.80 -5.53 1.33
C ARG A 77 -25.08 -6.17 0.14
N SER A 78 -25.83 -6.97 -0.61
CA SER A 78 -25.37 -7.48 -1.90
C SER A 78 -25.16 -6.33 -2.90
N MET A 79 -24.37 -6.61 -3.95
CA MET A 79 -24.19 -5.69 -5.09
C MET A 79 -25.52 -5.13 -5.61
N GLU A 80 -26.51 -6.00 -5.80
CA GLU A 80 -27.81 -5.61 -6.38
C GLU A 80 -28.57 -4.68 -5.42
N GLU A 81 -28.55 -4.96 -4.12
CA GLU A 81 -29.17 -4.12 -3.09
C GLU A 81 -28.45 -2.77 -2.94
N ARG A 82 -27.11 -2.73 -3.06
CA ARG A 82 -26.32 -1.49 -3.06
C ARG A 82 -26.71 -0.59 -4.23
N ILE A 83 -26.79 -1.15 -5.44
CA ILE A 83 -27.20 -0.42 -6.65
C ILE A 83 -28.65 0.04 -6.54
N ALA A 84 -29.55 -0.84 -6.07
CA ALA A 84 -30.96 -0.48 -5.88
C ALA A 84 -31.15 0.62 -4.83
N ALA A 85 -30.40 0.58 -3.73
CA ALA A 85 -30.44 1.62 -2.70
C ALA A 85 -29.96 2.98 -3.24
N ALA A 86 -28.88 2.99 -4.04
CA ALA A 86 -28.39 4.21 -4.68
C ALA A 86 -29.41 4.81 -5.66
N GLN A 87 -30.16 3.96 -6.37
CA GLN A 87 -31.23 4.40 -7.27
C GLN A 87 -32.49 4.85 -6.51
N ALA A 88 -32.79 4.23 -5.37
CA ALA A 88 -33.96 4.55 -4.56
C ALA A 88 -33.84 5.92 -3.87
N ASP A 89 -32.65 6.29 -3.43
CA ASP A 89 -32.35 7.63 -2.91
C ASP A 89 -31.15 8.26 -3.65
N PRO A 90 -31.41 9.00 -4.75
CA PRO A 90 -30.36 9.65 -5.52
C PRO A 90 -29.54 10.68 -4.76
N ASN A 91 -30.03 11.16 -3.60
CA ASN A 91 -29.35 12.17 -2.77
C ASN A 91 -28.61 11.54 -1.57
N ASP A 92 -28.58 10.20 -1.45
CA ASP A 92 -27.76 9.54 -0.44
C ASP A 92 -26.35 9.24 -0.99
N TRP A 93 -25.38 10.06 -0.59
CA TRP A 93 -23.98 9.87 -0.99
C TRP A 93 -23.40 8.52 -0.52
N GLN A 94 -23.88 7.94 0.59
CA GLN A 94 -23.37 6.66 1.08
C GLN A 94 -23.84 5.51 0.20
N ALA A 95 -25.11 5.52 -0.22
CA ALA A 95 -25.64 4.52 -1.12
C ALA A 95 -24.89 4.51 -2.47
N TRP A 96 -24.61 5.69 -3.04
CA TRP A 96 -23.80 5.82 -4.24
C TRP A 96 -22.34 5.39 -4.06
N TYR A 97 -21.74 5.68 -2.89
CA TYR A 97 -20.39 5.22 -2.57
C TYR A 97 -20.32 3.69 -2.56
N TRP A 98 -21.23 3.02 -1.86
CA TRP A 98 -21.25 1.56 -1.77
C TRP A 98 -21.57 0.87 -3.11
N ALA A 99 -22.50 1.44 -3.89
CA ALA A 99 -22.75 0.98 -5.26
C ALA A 99 -21.51 1.14 -6.16
N GLY A 100 -20.76 2.24 -6.00
CA GLY A 100 -19.50 2.47 -6.71
C GLY A 100 -18.42 1.46 -6.33
N VAL A 101 -18.24 1.20 -5.02
CA VAL A 101 -17.29 0.20 -4.51
C VAL A 101 -17.62 -1.19 -5.04
N SER A 102 -18.88 -1.60 -5.00
CA SER A 102 -19.29 -2.90 -5.51
C SER A 102 -19.03 -2.99 -7.02
N LEU A 103 -19.36 -1.95 -7.80
CA LEU A 103 -19.03 -1.92 -9.24
C LEU A 103 -17.53 -2.02 -9.53
N LEU A 104 -16.65 -1.51 -8.64
CA LEU A 104 -15.20 -1.71 -8.75
C LEU A 104 -14.81 -3.18 -8.55
N GLU A 105 -15.42 -3.86 -7.57
CA GLU A 105 -15.21 -5.29 -7.32
C GLU A 105 -15.63 -6.15 -8.53
N ALA A 106 -16.74 -5.79 -9.18
CA ALA A 106 -17.18 -6.43 -10.44
C ALA A 106 -16.31 -6.07 -11.65
N GLY A 107 -15.42 -5.08 -11.54
CA GLY A 107 -14.52 -4.64 -12.61
C GLY A 107 -15.13 -3.65 -13.61
N ASP A 108 -16.37 -3.18 -13.40
CA ASP A 108 -16.98 -2.14 -14.24
C ASP A 108 -16.51 -0.75 -13.81
N LYS A 109 -15.27 -0.43 -14.21
CA LYS A 109 -14.59 0.83 -13.87
C LYS A 109 -15.35 2.07 -14.36
N LYS A 110 -16.12 1.95 -15.44
CA LYS A 110 -16.84 3.09 -16.02
C LYS A 110 -18.03 3.45 -15.15
N GLN A 111 -18.86 2.46 -14.82
CA GLN A 111 -20.03 2.68 -13.97
C GLN A 111 -19.61 3.02 -12.53
N ALA A 112 -18.57 2.37 -12.01
CA ALA A 112 -18.02 2.68 -10.70
C ALA A 112 -17.58 4.14 -10.57
N ARG A 113 -16.87 4.67 -11.57
CA ARG A 113 -16.43 6.08 -11.54
C ARG A 113 -17.62 7.03 -11.53
N ALA A 114 -18.64 6.78 -12.36
CA ALA A 114 -19.83 7.62 -12.41
C ALA A 114 -20.58 7.61 -11.06
N ALA A 115 -20.73 6.45 -10.42
CA ALA A 115 -21.35 6.33 -9.11
C ALA A 115 -20.57 7.08 -8.01
N LEU A 116 -19.23 6.96 -8.00
CA LEU A 116 -18.37 7.66 -7.05
C LEU A 116 -18.33 9.17 -7.28
N GLU A 117 -18.38 9.61 -8.54
CA GLU A 117 -18.46 11.03 -8.90
C GLU A 117 -19.78 11.63 -8.42
N HIS A 118 -20.91 10.93 -8.64
CA HIS A 118 -22.20 11.35 -8.11
C HIS A 118 -22.20 11.39 -6.58
N ALA A 119 -21.61 10.41 -5.90
CA ALA A 119 -21.47 10.45 -4.43
C ALA A 119 -20.66 11.66 -3.95
N TRP A 120 -19.61 12.04 -4.67
CA TRP A 120 -18.80 13.21 -4.36
C TRP A 120 -19.59 14.51 -4.53
N ASP A 121 -20.35 14.62 -5.62
CA ASP A 121 -21.18 15.80 -5.89
C ASP A 121 -22.28 15.95 -4.85
N VAL A 122 -22.98 14.87 -4.50
CA VAL A 122 -24.03 14.86 -3.47
C VAL A 122 -23.49 15.22 -2.09
N ARG A 123 -22.25 14.83 -1.76
CA ARG A 123 -21.64 15.15 -0.46
C ARG A 123 -21.16 16.60 -0.35
N ASN A 124 -20.78 17.21 -1.47
CA ASN A 124 -20.17 18.54 -1.50
C ASN A 124 -21.10 19.65 -2.02
N GLY A 125 -22.28 19.30 -2.51
CA GLY A 125 -23.36 20.24 -2.84
C GLY A 125 -24.20 20.59 -1.63
#